data_AF-H0BTH3-F1
#
_entry.id   AF-H0BTH3-F1
#
_cell.length_a   1.000
_cell.length_b   1.000
_cell.length_c   1.000
_cell.angle_alpha   90.00
_cell.angle_beta   90.00
_cell.angle_gamma   90.00
#
_symmetry.space_group_name_H-M   'P 1'
#
loop_
_entity.id
_entity.type
_entity.pdbx_description
1 polymer ?
#
loop_
_entity_poly.entity_id
_entity_poly.type
_entity_poly.pdbx_seq_one_letter_code
_entity_poly.pdbx_strand_id
1 'polypeptide(L)'
;MLCAVVLCVAAAAGGQPAAADGWFTLTGDRAETSKNLIEILPEPIGVDQRVLLDLRVSRDRERTSFRGQKYRSYYAKAVVDCTARRAWYLHLSYYAQPHWAGNVIAKEEYKEGEAEVRFKDMASEWSQRMVSAACKVRKLSG
;
A
#
# COMPACT_ATOMS: atom_id res chain seq x y z
N MET A 1 15.35 23.09 59.63
CA MET A 1 14.03 23.28 58.97
C MET A 1 14.30 24.10 57.71
N LEU A 2 14.05 23.71 56.46
CA LEU A 2 13.20 22.68 55.86
C LEU A 2 13.98 21.91 54.76
N CYS A 3 13.72 20.61 54.63
CA CYS A 3 14.05 19.81 53.45
C CYS A 3 13.18 20.21 52.26
N ALA A 4 13.76 20.52 51.11
CA ALA A 4 13.04 20.61 49.85
C ALA A 4 13.28 19.32 49.05
N VAL A 5 12.32 18.40 49.13
CA VAL A 5 12.26 17.21 48.28
C VAL A 5 11.68 17.65 46.94
N VAL A 6 12.52 17.71 45.90
CA VAL A 6 12.05 17.93 44.53
C VAL A 6 11.70 16.57 43.92
N LEU A 7 10.40 16.39 43.66
CA LEU A 7 9.80 15.20 43.07
C LEU A 7 10.26 15.04 41.61
N CYS A 8 11.00 13.97 41.31
CA CYS A 8 11.25 13.53 39.93
C CYS A 8 9.94 13.00 39.32
N VAL A 9 9.30 13.76 38.44
CA VAL A 9 8.22 13.25 37.58
C VAL A 9 8.86 12.50 36.43
N ALA A 10 9.01 11.18 36.57
CA ALA A 10 9.36 10.31 35.46
C ALA A 10 8.17 10.23 34.50
N ALA A 11 8.20 11.01 33.43
CA ALA A 11 7.29 10.85 32.31
C ALA A 11 7.64 9.53 31.59
N ALA A 12 6.99 8.44 32.01
CA ALA A 12 6.95 7.21 31.24
C ALA A 12 6.19 7.51 29.94
N ALA A 13 6.93 7.83 28.88
CA ALA A 13 6.42 7.83 27.52
C ALA A 13 6.02 6.40 27.18
N GLY A 14 4.77 6.06 27.45
CA GLY A 14 4.15 4.83 27.00
C GLY A 14 4.12 4.85 25.48
N GLY A 15 5.11 4.20 24.85
CA GLY A 15 5.03 3.80 23.46
C GLY A 15 3.87 2.82 23.34
N GLN A 16 2.68 3.31 23.01
CA GLN A 16 1.59 2.43 22.59
C GLN A 16 2.09 1.66 21.37
N PRO A 17 2.09 0.32 21.39
CA PRO A 17 2.35 -0.43 20.19
C PRO A 17 1.33 0.03 19.15
N ALA A 18 1.80 0.59 18.04
CA ALA A 18 0.93 0.91 16.92
C ALA A 18 0.20 -0.38 16.55
N ALA A 19 -1.12 -0.39 16.72
CA ALA A 19 -1.94 -1.51 16.25
C ALA A 19 -1.59 -1.74 14.78
N ALA A 20 -1.19 -2.96 14.43
CA ALA A 20 -0.90 -3.30 13.06
C ALA A 20 -2.15 -3.02 12.24
N ASP A 21 -2.10 -2.02 11.36
CA ASP A 21 -3.24 -1.50 10.57
C ASP A 21 -3.70 -2.49 9.49
N GLY A 22 -3.24 -3.74 9.55
CA GLY A 22 -3.50 -4.82 8.60
C GLY A 22 -2.67 -4.74 7.33
N TRP A 23 -1.91 -3.66 7.12
CA TRP A 23 -1.13 -3.46 5.91
C TRP A 23 0.21 -4.18 5.98
N PHE A 24 0.57 -4.86 4.90
CA PHE A 24 1.83 -5.55 4.74
C PHE A 24 2.75 -4.76 3.81
N THR A 25 3.96 -4.45 4.26
CA THR A 25 4.97 -3.82 3.42
C THR A 25 5.59 -4.86 2.49
N LEU A 26 5.44 -4.64 1.19
CA LEU A 26 6.06 -5.46 0.16
C LEU A 26 7.51 -5.03 -0.10
N THR A 27 7.75 -3.71 -0.08
CA THR A 27 9.08 -3.09 -0.18
C THR A 27 9.04 -1.65 0.31
N GLY A 28 10.18 -1.15 0.79
CA GLY A 28 10.36 0.23 1.26
C GLY A 28 10.23 0.39 2.77
N ASP A 29 10.33 1.64 3.23
CA ASP A 29 10.18 2.03 4.63
C ASP A 29 9.22 3.24 4.71
N ARG A 30 8.24 3.17 5.61
CA ARG A 30 7.27 4.24 5.85
C ARG A 30 7.92 5.51 6.42
N ALA A 31 9.07 5.39 7.08
CA ALA A 31 9.82 6.54 7.57
C ALA A 31 10.50 7.32 6.43
N GLU A 32 10.71 6.71 5.26
CA GLU A 32 11.48 7.28 4.15
C GLU A 32 10.58 7.81 3.00
N THR A 33 10.06 9.03 3.14
CA THR A 33 9.18 9.68 2.14
C THR A 33 9.82 9.93 0.77
N SER A 34 11.16 9.87 0.69
CA SER A 34 11.93 10.05 -0.55
C SER A 34 12.18 8.75 -1.33
N LYS A 35 11.73 7.60 -0.80
CA LYS A 35 11.89 6.28 -1.43
C LYS A 35 10.56 5.74 -1.94
N ASN A 36 10.66 4.66 -2.72
CA ASN A 36 9.48 3.90 -3.11
C ASN A 36 9.01 3.06 -1.92
N LEU A 37 7.68 3.04 -1.71
CA LEU A 37 7.00 2.21 -0.72
C LEU A 37 5.83 1.53 -1.42
N ILE A 38 5.70 0.21 -1.26
CA ILE A 38 4.52 -0.54 -1.65
C ILE A 38 4.00 -1.27 -0.43
N GLU A 39 2.74 -1.05 -0.11
CA GLU A 39 2.03 -1.79 0.90
C GLU A 39 0.72 -2.34 0.35
N ILE A 40 0.35 -3.51 0.86
CA ILE A 40 -0.81 -4.28 0.41
C ILE A 40 -1.68 -4.65 1.60
N LEU A 41 -2.99 -4.63 1.41
CA LEU A 41 -3.97 -5.12 2.37
C LEU A 41 -4.89 -6.10 1.63
N PRO A 42 -4.80 -7.41 1.92
CA PRO A 42 -5.68 -8.38 1.29
C PRO A 42 -7.10 -8.28 1.86
N GLU A 43 -8.10 -8.35 1.01
CA GLU A 43 -9.48 -8.53 1.48
C GLU A 43 -9.69 -9.97 1.96
N PRO A 44 -10.40 -10.17 3.08
CA PRO A 44 -10.52 -11.48 3.74
C PRO A 44 -11.31 -12.52 2.93
N ILE A 45 -12.03 -12.13 1.87
CA ILE A 45 -12.87 -13.01 1.07
C ILE A 45 -12.50 -12.83 -0.39
N GLY A 46 -11.86 -13.84 -0.99
CA GLY A 46 -11.69 -13.92 -2.43
C GLY A 46 -13.03 -14.24 -3.12
N VAL A 47 -13.27 -13.66 -4.29
CA VAL A 47 -14.40 -14.04 -5.16
C VAL A 47 -13.88 -15.11 -6.11
N ASP A 48 -14.30 -16.37 -5.93
CA ASP A 48 -13.90 -17.51 -6.76
C ASP A 48 -12.37 -17.74 -6.85
N GLN A 49 -11.80 -17.63 -8.07
CA GLN A 49 -10.36 -17.74 -8.36
C GLN A 49 -9.62 -16.39 -8.25
N ARG A 50 -10.30 -15.32 -7.81
CA ARG A 50 -9.77 -13.97 -7.71
C ARG A 50 -9.51 -13.56 -6.27
N VAL A 51 -8.49 -12.75 -6.05
CA VAL A 51 -8.18 -12.12 -4.75
C VAL A 51 -8.22 -10.61 -4.92
N LEU A 52 -9.01 -9.93 -4.11
CA LEU A 52 -9.03 -8.46 -4.05
C LEU A 52 -7.99 -7.96 -3.06
N LEU A 53 -7.28 -6.92 -3.45
CA LEU A 53 -6.25 -6.26 -2.66
C LEU A 53 -6.49 -4.75 -2.69
N ASP A 54 -6.36 -4.11 -1.53
CA ASP A 54 -6.05 -2.69 -1.50
C ASP A 54 -4.53 -2.52 -1.57
N LEU A 55 -4.11 -1.52 -2.33
CA LEU A 55 -2.72 -1.16 -2.54
C LEU A 55 -2.54 0.30 -2.15
N ARG A 56 -1.42 0.58 -1.51
CA ARG A 56 -0.99 1.95 -1.26
C ARG A 56 0.48 2.07 -1.62
N VAL A 57 0.77 2.98 -2.55
CA VAL A 57 2.10 3.10 -3.16
C VAL A 57 2.57 4.53 -3.10
N SER A 58 3.80 4.73 -2.65
CA SER A 58 4.51 6.00 -2.69
C SER A 58 5.71 5.90 -3.61
N ARG A 59 6.02 7.00 -4.29
CA ARG A 59 7.08 7.07 -5.29
C ARG A 59 8.21 7.98 -4.82
N ASP A 60 9.42 7.56 -5.14
CA ASP A 60 10.66 8.32 -4.97
C ASP A 60 10.68 9.65 -5.75
N ARG A 61 10.00 9.68 -6.91
CA ARG A 61 9.83 10.85 -7.79
C ARG A 61 8.44 10.91 -8.40
N GLU A 62 8.08 12.06 -8.97
CA GLU A 62 6.80 12.24 -9.68
C GLU A 62 6.68 11.26 -10.85
N ARG A 63 5.46 10.73 -11.04
CA ARG A 63 5.09 9.81 -12.11
C ARG A 63 3.84 10.29 -12.83
N THR A 64 3.63 9.71 -14.01
CA THR A 64 2.45 9.98 -14.85
C THR A 64 1.54 8.75 -14.84
N SER A 65 0.25 8.94 -14.60
CA SER A 65 -0.76 7.89 -14.59
C SER A 65 -1.02 7.33 -15.98
N PHE A 66 -1.88 6.32 -16.08
CA PHE A 66 -2.33 5.78 -17.36
C PHE A 66 -3.08 6.80 -18.21
N ARG A 67 -3.78 7.77 -17.59
CA ARG A 67 -4.50 8.85 -18.29
C ARG A 67 -3.81 10.22 -18.22
N GLY A 68 -2.51 10.26 -17.86
CA GLY A 68 -1.70 11.47 -17.95
C GLY A 68 -1.59 12.32 -16.68
N GLN A 69 -2.21 11.93 -15.56
CA GLN A 69 -2.13 12.68 -14.31
C GLN A 69 -0.73 12.58 -13.69
N LYS A 70 -0.14 13.72 -13.29
CA LYS A 70 1.08 13.75 -12.49
C LYS A 70 0.78 13.42 -11.03
N TYR A 71 1.54 12.50 -10.42
CA TYR A 71 1.32 12.06 -9.04
C TYR A 71 2.63 11.64 -8.34
N ARG A 72 2.63 11.62 -7.00
CA ARG A 72 3.72 11.08 -6.15
C ARG A 72 3.33 9.85 -5.36
N SER A 73 2.04 9.60 -5.17
CA SER A 73 1.55 8.38 -4.54
C SER A 73 0.11 8.08 -4.97
N TYR A 74 -0.35 6.87 -4.71
CA TYR A 74 -1.72 6.45 -4.99
C TYR A 74 -2.22 5.40 -3.99
N TYR A 75 -3.54 5.41 -3.79
CA TYR A 75 -4.30 4.26 -3.30
C TYR A 75 -4.95 3.55 -4.49
N ALA A 76 -5.05 2.24 -4.46
CA ALA A 76 -5.73 1.48 -5.49
C ALA A 76 -6.47 0.28 -4.92
N LYS A 77 -7.56 -0.10 -5.58
CA LYS A 77 -8.12 -1.44 -5.48
C LYS A 77 -7.67 -2.24 -6.69
N ALA A 78 -7.18 -3.45 -6.46
CA ALA A 78 -6.69 -4.36 -7.49
C ALA A 78 -7.31 -5.74 -7.32
N VAL A 79 -7.45 -6.43 -8.46
CA VAL A 79 -7.84 -7.84 -8.51
C VAL A 79 -6.66 -8.66 -9.00
N VAL A 80 -6.41 -9.78 -8.34
CA VAL A 80 -5.45 -10.80 -8.77
C VAL A 80 -6.23 -11.99 -9.29
N ASP A 81 -6.04 -12.36 -10.56
CA ASP A 81 -6.50 -13.62 -11.11
C ASP A 81 -5.42 -14.68 -10.94
N CYS A 82 -5.71 -15.67 -10.10
CA CYS A 82 -4.76 -16.74 -9.78
C CYS A 82 -4.67 -17.83 -10.84
N THR A 83 -5.61 -17.89 -11.78
CA THR A 83 -5.55 -18.76 -12.95
C THR A 83 -4.59 -18.16 -13.98
N ALA A 84 -4.79 -16.89 -14.31
CA ALA A 84 -3.94 -16.18 -15.28
C ALA A 84 -2.59 -15.73 -14.70
N ARG A 85 -2.44 -15.74 -13.36
CA ARG A 85 -1.26 -15.24 -12.64
C ARG A 85 -0.96 -13.77 -12.96
N ARG A 86 -2.02 -12.96 -13.06
CA ARG A 86 -1.97 -11.53 -13.40
C ARG A 86 -2.80 -10.72 -12.43
N ALA A 87 -2.55 -9.42 -12.39
CA ALA A 87 -3.29 -8.50 -11.56
C ALA A 87 -3.64 -7.23 -12.34
N TRP A 88 -4.83 -6.67 -12.08
CA TRP A 88 -5.30 -5.44 -12.71
C TRP A 88 -5.83 -4.48 -11.66
N TYR A 89 -5.58 -3.19 -11.87
CA TYR A 89 -6.25 -2.14 -11.12
C TYR A 89 -7.73 -2.10 -11.50
N LEU A 90 -8.59 -1.88 -10.51
CA LEU A 90 -10.01 -1.62 -10.69
C LEU A 90 -10.33 -0.14 -10.41
N HIS A 91 -9.67 0.42 -9.40
CA HIS A 91 -9.80 1.81 -9.00
C HIS A 91 -8.45 2.36 -8.55
N LEU A 92 -8.17 3.62 -8.88
CA LEU A 92 -6.96 4.36 -8.49
C LEU A 92 -7.34 5.77 -8.01
N SER A 93 -6.81 6.17 -6.85
CA SER A 93 -6.88 7.54 -6.32
C SER A 93 -5.45 8.08 -6.22
N TYR A 94 -5.16 9.19 -6.90
CA TYR A 94 -3.82 9.77 -6.97
C TYR A 94 -3.65 10.97 -6.05
N TYR A 95 -2.41 11.19 -5.59
CA TYR A 95 -2.02 12.28 -4.72
C TYR A 95 -0.75 12.96 -5.24
N ALA A 96 -0.65 14.26 -5.03
CA ALA A 96 0.51 15.06 -5.44
C ALA A 96 1.72 14.88 -4.50
N GLN A 97 1.49 14.41 -3.28
CA GLN A 97 2.52 14.22 -2.25
C GLN A 97 2.86 12.73 -2.06
N PRO A 98 4.05 12.38 -1.51
CA PRO A 98 4.33 11.01 -1.09
C PRO A 98 3.39 10.57 0.04
N HIS A 99 3.33 9.26 0.30
CA HIS A 99 2.55 8.65 1.39
C HIS A 99 1.07 9.09 1.43
N TRP A 100 0.47 9.29 0.24
CA TRP A 100 -0.95 9.59 0.04
C TRP A 100 -1.42 10.82 0.82
N ALA A 101 -0.51 11.76 1.04
CA ALA A 101 -0.79 12.97 1.79
C ALA A 101 -1.53 14.01 0.92
N GLY A 102 -2.34 14.83 1.59
CA GLY A 102 -3.11 15.90 0.96
C GLY A 102 -4.36 15.40 0.23
N ASN A 103 -4.89 16.26 -0.63
CA ASN A 103 -6.13 15.97 -1.38
C ASN A 103 -5.87 15.01 -2.54
N VAL A 104 -6.88 14.20 -2.86
CA VAL A 104 -6.92 13.41 -4.10
C VAL A 104 -6.97 14.36 -5.29
N ILE A 105 -6.01 14.21 -6.21
CA ILE A 105 -5.89 15.07 -7.40
C ILE A 105 -6.53 14.45 -8.65
N ALA A 106 -6.70 13.12 -8.67
CA ALA A 106 -7.43 12.43 -9.72
C ALA A 106 -7.92 11.06 -9.23
N LYS A 107 -8.95 10.55 -9.91
CA LYS A 107 -9.45 9.18 -9.77
C LYS A 107 -9.54 8.53 -11.14
N GLU A 108 -9.19 7.25 -11.23
CA GLU A 108 -9.30 6.47 -12.46
C GLU A 108 -9.94 5.12 -12.14
N GLU A 109 -10.92 4.72 -12.95
CA GLU A 109 -11.60 3.43 -12.88
C GLU A 109 -11.28 2.60 -14.12
N TYR A 110 -11.21 1.28 -13.92
CA TYR A 110 -10.80 0.31 -14.92
C TYR A 110 -11.59 -0.98 -14.79
N LYS A 111 -11.77 -1.65 -15.93
CA LYS A 111 -12.18 -3.05 -15.97
C LYS A 111 -10.96 -3.95 -15.86
N GLU A 112 -11.18 -5.17 -15.36
CA GLU A 112 -10.18 -6.24 -15.42
C GLU A 112 -9.69 -6.41 -16.87
N GLY A 113 -8.37 -6.47 -17.07
CA GLY A 113 -7.75 -6.51 -18.40
C GLY A 113 -7.19 -5.16 -18.89
N GLU A 114 -7.69 -4.02 -18.40
CA GLU A 114 -7.34 -2.70 -18.97
C GLU A 114 -6.06 -2.10 -18.39
N ALA A 115 -5.84 -2.20 -17.07
CA ALA A 115 -4.72 -1.56 -16.38
C ALA A 115 -3.95 -2.56 -15.51
N GLU A 116 -2.98 -3.25 -16.11
CA GLU A 116 -2.20 -4.26 -15.39
C GLU A 116 -1.30 -3.67 -14.29
N VAL A 117 -1.28 -4.33 -13.12
CA VAL A 117 -0.42 -3.97 -12.00
C VAL A 117 1.02 -4.38 -12.29
N ARG A 118 1.85 -3.41 -12.68
CA ARG A 118 3.27 -3.63 -13.00
C ARG A 118 4.25 -2.88 -12.12
N PHE A 119 3.77 -2.00 -11.25
CA PHE A 119 4.60 -1.05 -10.48
C PHE A 119 5.70 -0.40 -11.36
N LYS A 120 5.33 0.18 -12.51
CA LYS A 120 6.26 0.70 -13.53
C LYS A 120 7.42 1.49 -12.92
N ASP A 121 8.64 1.30 -13.44
CA ASP A 121 9.90 1.87 -12.95
C ASP A 121 10.29 1.46 -11.53
N MET A 122 9.68 0.39 -11.01
CA MET A 122 10.22 -0.42 -9.93
C MET A 122 10.57 -1.79 -10.50
N ALA A 123 11.27 -2.57 -9.69
CA ALA A 123 11.69 -3.89 -10.07
C ALA A 123 10.47 -4.84 -10.21
N SER A 124 10.40 -5.58 -11.31
CA SER A 124 9.18 -6.30 -11.73
C SER A 124 8.84 -7.49 -10.83
N GLU A 125 9.79 -7.94 -10.00
CA GLU A 125 9.57 -8.96 -9.00
C GLU A 125 8.54 -8.54 -7.96
N TRP A 126 8.32 -7.24 -7.72
CA TRP A 126 7.34 -6.80 -6.72
C TRP A 126 5.91 -7.18 -7.13
N SER A 127 5.50 -6.94 -8.38
CA SER A 127 4.18 -7.36 -8.83
C SER A 127 4.06 -8.89 -8.87
N GLN A 128 5.13 -9.60 -9.23
CA GLN A 128 5.16 -11.07 -9.23
C GLN A 128 5.05 -11.67 -7.82
N ARG A 129 5.74 -11.08 -6.84
CA ARG A 129 5.70 -11.47 -5.42
C ARG A 129 4.31 -11.22 -4.84
N MET A 130 3.72 -10.06 -5.12
CA MET A 130 2.34 -9.75 -4.74
C MET A 130 1.35 -10.78 -5.28
N VAL A 131 1.38 -11.06 -6.58
CA VAL A 131 0.52 -12.06 -7.23
C VAL A 131 0.73 -13.45 -6.61
N SER A 132 1.98 -13.82 -6.34
CA SER A 132 2.31 -15.12 -5.73
C SER A 132 1.83 -15.25 -4.30
N ALA A 133 1.98 -14.20 -3.49
CA ALA A 133 1.48 -14.18 -2.12
C ALA A 133 -0.04 -14.28 -2.08
N ALA A 134 -0.75 -13.45 -2.87
CA ALA A 134 -2.21 -13.48 -2.95
C ALA A 134 -2.74 -14.87 -3.33
N CYS A 135 -2.16 -15.48 -4.36
CA CYS A 135 -2.60 -16.80 -4.81
C CYS A 135 -2.23 -17.94 -3.87
N LYS A 136 -1.19 -17.79 -3.04
CA LYS A 136 -0.87 -18.75 -2.00
C LYS A 136 -1.87 -18.67 -0.84
N VAL A 137 -2.20 -17.46 -0.37
CA VAL A 137 -3.18 -17.25 0.71
C VAL A 137 -4.54 -17.81 0.32
N ARG A 138 -5.01 -17.56 -0.91
CA ARG A 138 -6.27 -18.11 -1.41
C ARG A 138 -6.36 -19.64 -1.28
N LYS A 139 -5.29 -20.36 -1.61
CA LYS A 139 -5.23 -21.83 -1.50
C LYS A 139 -5.33 -22.34 -0.06
N LEU A 140 -5.06 -21.50 0.94
CA LEU A 140 -5.15 -21.87 2.36
C LEU A 140 -6.53 -21.55 2.94
N SER A 141 -7.34 -20.74 2.26
CA SER A 141 -8.65 -20.28 2.72
C SER A 141 -9.84 -20.99 2.05
N GLY A 142 -9.59 -21.85 1.07
CA GLY A 142 -10.59 -22.69 0.40
C GLY A 142 -10.26 -24.16 0.57
#